data_AF-A0A1A0VS17-F1
#
_entry.id   AF-A0A1A0VS17-F1
#
_cell.length_a   1.000
_cell.length_b   1.000
_cell.length_c   1.000
_cell.angle_alpha   90.00
_cell.angle_beta   90.00
_cell.angle_gamma   90.00
#
_symmetry.space_group_name_H-M   'P 1'
#
loop_
_entity.id
_entity.type
_entity.pdbx_description
1 polymer ?
#
loop_
_entity_poly.entity_id
_entity_poly.type
_entity_poly.pdbx_seq_one_letter_code
_entity_poly.pdbx_strand_id
1 'polypeptide(L)'
;MTEPMPLSADELERLGDEALAAGELQAALHHYSEARRLVFDMLDPGLVQGTDFDTVSEIADELSRISRKRDDLARATQPPPKPLEEQAADLRAAVDVSMEGGRIVHAAELCIDLGEILAELDDVDGAESAYRQAVALARQVDAAMPELMLWTFRRLIEFLAPSEESITLAQELAANLIEREEMYHPMRAGDAAFHWAVAELKFAEVARHRVDHAIEGVARQAIEMLDEICMHDSGQALQRHVADTLRCVGRDVEADQWQAEADKYEDWSAFMEQQIPGHVHLWDIRIDLSAGAGDE
;
A
#
# COMPACT_ATOMS: atom_id res chain seq x y z
N MET A 1 23.84 -18.81 -46.57
CA MET A 1 22.70 -18.83 -45.63
C MET A 1 22.75 -17.49 -44.92
N THR A 2 21.92 -16.55 -45.35
CA THR A 2 21.78 -15.23 -44.72
C THR A 2 20.96 -15.43 -43.44
N GLU A 3 21.54 -15.10 -42.29
CA GLU A 3 20.76 -15.00 -41.05
C GLU A 3 19.66 -13.94 -41.25
N PRO A 4 18.41 -14.24 -40.87
CA PRO A 4 17.34 -13.24 -40.94
C PRO A 4 17.71 -12.05 -40.04
N MET A 5 17.59 -10.83 -40.57
CA MET A 5 17.75 -9.62 -39.75
C MET A 5 16.76 -9.66 -38.57
N PRO A 6 17.19 -9.23 -37.37
CA PRO A 6 16.28 -9.12 -36.23
C PRO A 6 15.16 -8.13 -36.57
N LEU A 7 13.92 -8.52 -36.28
CA LEU A 7 12.74 -7.68 -36.49
C LEU A 7 12.83 -6.42 -35.63
N SER A 8 12.35 -5.29 -36.14
CA SER A 8 12.25 -4.05 -35.36
C SER A 8 11.07 -4.11 -34.36
N ALA A 9 11.07 -3.19 -33.39
CA ALA A 9 9.95 -3.04 -32.45
C ALA A 9 8.63 -2.73 -33.18
N ASP A 10 8.63 -1.85 -34.19
CA ASP A 10 7.48 -1.55 -35.04
C ASP A 10 6.96 -2.79 -35.81
N GLU A 11 7.87 -3.60 -36.35
CA GLU A 11 7.50 -4.83 -37.06
C GLU A 11 6.86 -5.84 -36.12
N LEU A 12 7.38 -5.97 -34.89
CA LEU A 12 6.80 -6.81 -33.85
C LEU A 12 5.45 -6.26 -33.34
N GLU A 13 5.30 -4.94 -33.18
CA GLU A 13 4.01 -4.34 -32.84
C GLU A 13 2.96 -4.64 -33.92
N ARG A 14 3.32 -4.50 -35.21
CA ARG A 14 2.43 -4.83 -36.34
C ARG A 14 2.06 -6.30 -36.37
N LEU A 15 3.02 -7.21 -36.15
CA LEU A 15 2.76 -8.65 -36.07
C LEU A 15 1.85 -8.98 -34.87
N GLY A 16 2.01 -8.28 -33.75
CA GLY A 16 1.13 -8.36 -32.60
C GLY A 16 -0.31 -7.96 -32.94
N ASP A 17 -0.49 -6.85 -33.65
CA ASP A 17 -1.80 -6.36 -34.09
C ASP A 17 -2.46 -7.34 -35.10
N GLU A 18 -1.69 -7.92 -36.02
CA GLU A 18 -2.16 -8.92 -36.98
C GLU A 18 -2.58 -10.23 -36.30
N ALA A 19 -1.77 -10.73 -35.38
CA ALA A 19 -2.09 -11.91 -34.58
C ALA A 19 -3.33 -11.67 -33.71
N LEU A 20 -3.47 -10.48 -33.13
CA LEU A 20 -4.64 -10.10 -32.34
C LEU A 20 -5.91 -10.09 -33.20
N ALA A 21 -5.84 -9.51 -34.41
CA ALA A 21 -6.95 -9.50 -35.36
C ALA A 21 -7.33 -10.91 -35.86
N ALA A 22 -6.35 -11.83 -35.92
CA ALA A 22 -6.57 -13.23 -36.25
C ALA A 22 -7.10 -14.07 -35.06
N GLY A 23 -7.19 -13.49 -33.86
CA GLY A 23 -7.59 -14.20 -32.64
C GLY A 23 -6.48 -15.10 -32.06
N GLU A 24 -5.25 -14.96 -32.53
CA GLU A 24 -4.08 -15.70 -32.08
C GLU A 24 -3.46 -15.04 -30.84
N LEU A 25 -4.22 -15.02 -29.75
CA LEU A 25 -3.92 -14.19 -28.58
C LEU A 25 -2.53 -14.44 -27.98
N GLN A 26 -2.04 -15.69 -27.99
CA GLN A 26 -0.70 -16.01 -27.47
C GLN A 26 0.43 -15.56 -28.40
N ALA A 27 0.22 -15.61 -29.72
CA ALA A 27 1.18 -15.08 -30.68
C ALA A 27 1.25 -13.55 -30.57
N ALA A 28 0.10 -12.88 -30.44
CA ALA A 28 0.03 -11.44 -30.22
C ALA A 28 0.74 -11.02 -28.92
N LEU A 29 0.51 -11.75 -27.82
CA LEU A 29 1.17 -11.47 -26.54
C LEU A 29 2.69 -11.64 -26.62
N HIS A 30 3.15 -12.67 -27.33
CA HIS A 30 4.57 -12.90 -27.58
C HIS A 30 5.20 -11.74 -28.36
N HIS A 31 4.56 -11.31 -29.46
CA HIS A 31 5.04 -10.20 -30.28
C HIS A 31 5.12 -8.87 -29.52
N TYR A 32 4.08 -8.50 -28.75
CA TYR A 32 4.13 -7.29 -27.93
C TYR A 32 5.18 -7.38 -26.81
N SER A 33 5.41 -8.57 -26.24
CA SER A 33 6.43 -8.76 -25.21
C SER A 33 7.84 -8.57 -25.75
N GLU A 34 8.13 -9.11 -26.95
CA GLU A 34 9.41 -8.90 -27.63
C GLU A 34 9.58 -7.45 -28.08
N ALA A 35 8.53 -6.81 -28.62
CA ALA A 35 8.58 -5.40 -29.01
C ALA A 35 8.90 -4.50 -27.78
N ARG A 36 8.20 -4.73 -26.66
CA ARG A 36 8.45 -4.01 -25.40
C ARG A 36 9.88 -4.19 -24.92
N ARG A 37 10.43 -5.40 -25.02
CA ARG A 37 11.82 -5.68 -24.62
C ARG A 37 12.79 -4.85 -25.46
N LEU A 38 12.63 -4.83 -26.79
CA LEU A 38 13.50 -4.04 -27.67
C LEU A 38 13.42 -2.54 -27.36
N VAL A 39 12.23 -1.99 -27.11
CA VAL A 39 12.06 -0.57 -26.78
C VAL A 39 12.63 -0.24 -25.39
N PHE A 40 12.45 -1.14 -24.42
CA PHE A 40 13.04 -0.97 -23.10
C PHE A 40 14.58 -1.01 -23.14
N ASP A 41 15.16 -1.89 -23.97
CA ASP A 41 16.61 -1.99 -24.14
C ASP A 41 17.20 -0.68 -24.75
N MET A 42 16.41 0.12 -25.48
CA MET A 42 16.83 1.46 -25.96
C MET A 42 16.95 2.50 -24.84
N LEU A 43 16.36 2.27 -23.65
CA LEU A 43 16.48 3.12 -22.47
C LEU A 43 17.69 2.76 -21.59
N ASP A 44 18.62 1.93 -22.07
CA ASP A 44 19.87 1.65 -21.36
C ASP A 44 20.57 2.96 -20.97
N PRO A 45 20.91 3.17 -19.68
CA PRO A 45 21.60 4.37 -19.21
C PRO A 45 22.87 4.71 -20.00
N GLY A 46 23.55 3.72 -20.60
CA GLY A 46 24.72 3.92 -21.46
C GLY A 46 24.39 4.39 -22.88
N LEU A 47 23.18 4.12 -23.38
CA LEU A 47 22.68 4.54 -24.70
C LEU A 47 21.93 5.87 -24.65
N VAL A 48 21.37 6.22 -23.50
CA VAL A 48 20.63 7.48 -23.28
C VAL A 48 21.57 8.65 -22.92
N GLN A 49 22.84 8.38 -22.63
CA GLN A 49 23.85 9.42 -22.42
C GLN A 49 24.13 10.21 -23.71
N GLY A 50 23.67 11.45 -23.75
CA GLY A 50 23.89 12.37 -24.89
C GLY A 50 22.75 12.37 -25.91
N THR A 51 21.67 11.65 -25.65
CA THR A 51 20.42 11.69 -26.44
C THR A 51 19.60 12.89 -26.01
N ASP A 52 18.91 13.55 -26.96
CA ASP A 52 18.02 14.65 -26.64
C ASP A 52 16.73 14.19 -25.94
N PHE A 53 16.10 15.11 -25.22
CA PHE A 53 14.89 14.84 -24.45
C PHE A 53 13.73 14.38 -25.34
N ASP A 54 13.64 14.89 -26.56
CA ASP A 54 12.57 14.57 -27.51
C ASP A 54 12.65 13.08 -27.90
N THR A 55 13.84 12.57 -28.19
CA THR A 55 14.06 11.14 -28.48
C THR A 55 13.72 10.25 -27.28
N VAL A 56 14.09 10.67 -26.07
CA VAL A 56 13.75 9.92 -24.84
C VAL A 56 12.23 9.90 -24.62
N SER A 57 11.56 11.02 -24.88
CA SER A 57 10.10 11.12 -24.80
C SER A 57 9.42 10.20 -25.82
N GLU A 58 9.90 10.16 -27.07
CA GLU A 58 9.36 9.28 -28.11
C GLU A 58 9.49 7.79 -27.73
N ILE A 59 10.65 7.39 -27.19
CA ILE A 59 10.88 6.01 -26.70
C ILE A 59 9.95 5.67 -25.53
N ALA A 60 9.75 6.61 -24.60
CA ALA A 60 8.86 6.41 -23.46
C ALA A 60 7.38 6.28 -23.87
N ASP A 61 6.95 7.06 -24.87
CA ASP A 61 5.59 6.99 -25.43
C ASP A 61 5.36 5.65 -26.17
N GLU A 62 6.34 5.21 -26.94
CA GLU A 62 6.31 3.90 -27.61
C GLU A 62 6.24 2.76 -26.59
N LEU A 63 7.09 2.78 -25.56
CA LEU A 63 7.10 1.78 -24.50
C LEU A 63 5.74 1.73 -23.78
N SER A 64 5.15 2.89 -23.49
CA SER A 64 3.85 3.00 -22.83
C SER A 64 2.70 2.49 -23.71
N ARG A 65 2.77 2.72 -25.02
CA ARG A 65 1.78 2.19 -25.98
C ARG A 65 1.85 0.66 -26.06
N ILE A 66 3.04 0.10 -26.26
CA ILE A 66 3.22 -1.35 -26.40
C ILE A 66 2.93 -2.06 -25.07
N SER A 67 3.34 -1.50 -23.93
CA SER A 67 3.04 -2.06 -22.61
C SER A 67 1.54 -2.16 -22.36
N ARG A 68 0.76 -1.14 -22.72
CA ARG A 68 -0.71 -1.19 -22.62
C ARG A 68 -1.30 -2.31 -23.48
N LYS A 69 -0.93 -2.40 -24.76
CA LYS A 69 -1.40 -3.47 -25.65
C LYS A 69 -1.12 -4.86 -25.07
N ARG A 70 0.10 -5.06 -24.57
CA ARG A 70 0.51 -6.30 -23.89
C ARG A 70 -0.32 -6.57 -22.65
N ASP A 71 -0.47 -5.58 -21.77
CA ASP A 71 -1.10 -5.76 -20.45
C ASP A 71 -2.61 -5.96 -20.55
N ASP A 72 -3.27 -5.25 -21.45
CA ASP A 72 -4.69 -5.45 -21.76
C ASP A 72 -4.92 -6.86 -22.31
N LEU A 73 -4.07 -7.31 -23.23
CA LEU A 73 -4.15 -8.65 -23.80
C LEU A 73 -3.81 -9.74 -22.78
N ALA A 74 -2.79 -9.53 -21.94
CA ALA A 74 -2.43 -10.44 -20.86
C ALA A 74 -3.61 -10.60 -19.89
N ARG A 75 -4.27 -9.51 -19.54
CA ARG A 75 -5.47 -9.53 -18.69
C ARG A 75 -6.64 -10.24 -19.35
N ALA A 76 -6.85 -10.05 -20.65
CA ALA A 76 -7.92 -10.69 -21.41
C ALA A 76 -7.68 -12.19 -21.67
N THR A 77 -6.42 -12.64 -21.64
CA THR A 77 -6.00 -14.03 -21.87
C THR A 77 -5.74 -14.81 -20.60
N GLN A 78 -5.67 -14.14 -19.46
CA GLN A 78 -5.66 -14.82 -18.17
C GLN A 78 -6.89 -15.73 -18.10
N PRO A 79 -6.71 -17.00 -17.68
CA PRO A 79 -7.86 -17.82 -17.35
C PRO A 79 -8.70 -17.06 -16.32
N PRO A 80 -10.04 -17.24 -16.32
CA PRO A 80 -10.85 -16.67 -15.27
C PRO A 80 -10.23 -17.06 -13.92
N PRO A 81 -10.17 -16.12 -12.96
CA PRO A 81 -9.63 -16.43 -11.65
C PRO A 81 -10.34 -17.67 -11.13
N LYS A 82 -9.58 -18.55 -10.47
CA LYS A 82 -10.13 -19.75 -9.86
C LYS A 82 -11.31 -19.35 -8.95
N PRO A 83 -12.33 -20.20 -8.79
CA PRO A 83 -13.36 -19.96 -7.79
C PRO A 83 -12.72 -19.66 -6.43
N LEU A 84 -13.28 -18.73 -5.66
CA LEU A 84 -12.71 -18.29 -4.39
C LEU A 84 -12.50 -19.46 -3.41
N GLU A 85 -13.37 -20.47 -3.46
CA GLU A 85 -13.25 -21.69 -2.64
C GLU A 85 -11.99 -22.51 -3.00
N GLU A 86 -11.64 -22.56 -4.29
CA GLU A 86 -10.42 -23.22 -4.75
C GLU A 86 -9.19 -22.39 -4.35
N GLN A 87 -9.25 -21.05 -4.47
CA GLN A 87 -8.18 -20.17 -4.01
C GLN A 87 -7.93 -20.32 -2.50
N ALA A 88 -8.99 -20.36 -1.69
CA ALA A 88 -8.90 -20.57 -0.25
C ALA A 88 -8.31 -21.95 0.09
N ALA A 89 -8.64 -23.00 -0.67
CA ALA A 89 -8.06 -24.32 -0.49
C ALA A 89 -6.55 -24.35 -0.84
N ASP A 90 -6.17 -23.71 -1.95
CA ASP A 90 -4.77 -23.58 -2.37
C ASP A 90 -3.95 -22.78 -1.34
N LEU A 91 -4.49 -21.68 -0.83
CA LEU A 91 -3.84 -20.85 0.19
C LEU A 91 -3.65 -21.62 1.50
N ARG A 92 -4.65 -22.38 1.97
CA ARG A 92 -4.50 -23.25 3.16
C ARG A 92 -3.35 -24.24 2.98
N ALA A 93 -3.29 -24.92 1.84
CA ALA A 93 -2.20 -25.85 1.56
C ALA A 93 -0.84 -25.14 1.48
N ALA A 94 -0.79 -23.92 0.92
CA ALA A 94 0.43 -23.13 0.83
C ALA A 94 0.92 -22.63 2.20
N VAL A 95 0.00 -22.27 3.11
CA VAL A 95 0.30 -21.94 4.51
C VAL A 95 0.95 -23.14 5.19
N ASP A 96 0.35 -24.33 5.09
CA ASP A 96 0.88 -25.56 5.70
C ASP A 96 2.31 -25.86 5.21
N VAL A 97 2.52 -25.82 3.89
CA VAL A 97 3.84 -26.04 3.28
C VAL A 97 4.87 -24.98 3.72
N SER A 98 4.44 -23.72 3.88
CA SER A 98 5.32 -22.64 4.33
C SER A 98 5.70 -22.79 5.80
N MET A 99 4.75 -23.20 6.64
CA MET A 99 4.96 -23.49 8.05
C MET A 99 5.90 -24.69 8.25
N GLU A 100 5.68 -25.80 7.55
CA GLU A 100 6.55 -26.98 7.58
C GLU A 100 7.98 -26.66 7.10
N GLY A 101 8.10 -25.76 6.11
CA GLY A 101 9.37 -25.27 5.60
C GLY A 101 10.04 -24.19 6.46
N GLY A 102 9.43 -23.76 7.58
CA GLY A 102 9.97 -22.73 8.46
C GLY A 102 9.98 -21.31 7.87
N ARG A 103 9.20 -21.06 6.81
CA ARG A 103 9.08 -19.75 6.13
C ARG A 103 8.00 -18.91 6.79
N ILE A 104 8.24 -18.49 8.03
CA ILE A 104 7.25 -17.83 8.90
C ILE A 104 6.67 -16.56 8.26
N VAL A 105 7.53 -15.68 7.70
CA VAL A 105 7.08 -14.43 7.04
C VAL A 105 6.11 -14.75 5.91
N HIS A 106 6.47 -15.67 5.02
CA HIS A 106 5.63 -16.04 3.90
C HIS A 106 4.31 -16.70 4.35
N ALA A 107 4.36 -17.54 5.38
CA ALA A 107 3.14 -18.13 5.95
C ALA A 107 2.20 -17.05 6.52
N ALA A 108 2.73 -15.98 7.13
CA ALA A 108 1.93 -14.87 7.65
C ALA A 108 1.26 -14.08 6.53
N GLU A 109 1.97 -13.79 5.43
CA GLU A 109 1.42 -13.13 4.24
C GLU A 109 0.28 -13.97 3.64
N LEU A 110 0.50 -15.27 3.45
CA LEU A 110 -0.53 -16.19 2.94
C LEU A 110 -1.76 -16.29 3.87
N CYS A 111 -1.57 -16.13 5.18
CA CYS A 111 -2.69 -16.08 6.12
C CYS A 111 -3.53 -14.80 5.97
N ILE A 112 -2.92 -13.68 5.61
CA ILE A 112 -3.67 -12.44 5.30
C ILE A 112 -4.48 -12.64 4.03
N ASP A 113 -3.86 -13.13 2.96
CA ASP A 113 -4.55 -13.39 1.70
C ASP A 113 -5.71 -14.38 1.90
N LEU A 114 -5.49 -15.43 2.71
CA LEU A 114 -6.53 -16.38 3.07
C LEU A 114 -7.67 -15.70 3.84
N GLY A 115 -7.35 -14.81 4.78
CA GLY A 115 -8.35 -14.04 5.52
C GLY A 115 -9.23 -13.18 4.61
N GLU A 116 -8.62 -12.50 3.62
CA GLU A 116 -9.33 -11.67 2.66
C GLU A 116 -10.28 -12.51 1.78
N ILE A 117 -9.81 -13.63 1.24
CA ILE A 117 -10.62 -14.53 0.42
C ILE A 117 -11.77 -15.14 1.23
N LEU A 118 -11.54 -15.50 2.50
CA LEU A 118 -12.59 -16.05 3.36
C LEU A 118 -13.64 -15.00 3.74
N ALA A 119 -13.23 -13.74 3.94
CA ALA A 119 -14.17 -12.65 4.16
C ALA A 119 -15.05 -12.40 2.92
N GLU A 120 -14.49 -12.48 1.71
CA GLU A 120 -15.26 -12.40 0.45
C GLU A 120 -16.25 -13.56 0.28
N LEU A 121 -15.91 -14.74 0.83
CA LEU A 121 -16.79 -15.91 0.87
C LEU A 121 -17.85 -15.85 1.99
N ASP A 122 -17.88 -14.79 2.78
CA ASP A 122 -18.74 -14.64 3.98
C ASP A 122 -18.44 -15.69 5.08
N ASP A 123 -17.25 -16.32 5.03
CA ASP A 123 -16.72 -17.19 6.09
C ASP A 123 -16.00 -16.34 7.15
N VAL A 124 -16.80 -15.63 7.96
CA VAL A 124 -16.32 -14.69 8.98
C VAL A 124 -15.40 -15.37 10.00
N ASP A 125 -15.77 -16.56 10.48
CA ASP A 125 -14.99 -17.31 11.46
C ASP A 125 -13.64 -17.77 10.86
N GLY A 126 -13.67 -18.22 9.61
CA GLY A 126 -12.47 -18.61 8.87
C GLY A 126 -11.53 -17.44 8.63
N ALA A 127 -12.07 -16.28 8.24
CA ALA A 127 -11.30 -15.06 8.04
C ALA A 127 -10.64 -14.56 9.33
N GLU A 128 -11.38 -14.49 10.43
CA GLU A 128 -10.84 -14.11 11.73
C GLU A 128 -9.70 -15.03 12.15
N SER A 129 -9.90 -16.35 12.02
CA SER A 129 -8.88 -17.34 12.36
C SER A 129 -7.61 -17.16 11.54
N ALA A 130 -7.73 -16.83 10.25
CA ALA A 130 -6.58 -16.61 9.37
C ALA A 130 -5.81 -15.35 9.76
N TYR A 131 -6.50 -14.22 10.02
CA TYR A 131 -5.85 -12.99 10.47
C TYR A 131 -5.18 -13.15 11.85
N ARG A 132 -5.81 -13.85 12.79
CA ARG A 132 -5.21 -14.18 14.09
C ARG A 132 -3.95 -15.02 13.95
N GLN A 133 -3.95 -15.99 13.05
CA GLN A 133 -2.77 -16.79 12.74
C GLN A 133 -1.65 -15.91 12.18
N ALA A 134 -1.97 -14.98 11.27
CA ALA A 134 -0.99 -14.04 10.72
C ALA A 134 -0.32 -13.18 11.81
N VAL A 135 -1.10 -12.62 12.74
CA VAL A 135 -0.59 -11.88 13.91
C VAL A 135 0.28 -12.76 14.81
N ALA A 136 -0.13 -14.01 15.07
CA ALA A 136 0.65 -14.95 15.86
C ALA A 136 2.01 -15.29 15.22
N LEU A 137 2.07 -15.33 13.88
CA LEU A 137 3.32 -15.52 13.13
C LEU A 137 4.19 -14.26 13.12
N ALA A 138 3.58 -13.08 12.97
CA ALA A 138 4.30 -11.80 13.05
C ALA A 138 5.02 -11.63 14.40
N ARG A 139 4.36 -11.98 15.51
CA ARG A 139 4.96 -11.99 16.85
C ARG A 139 6.17 -12.92 16.98
N GLN A 140 6.26 -13.98 16.18
CA GLN A 140 7.43 -14.87 16.20
C GLN A 140 8.64 -14.28 15.47
N VAL A 141 8.40 -13.46 14.45
CA VAL A 141 9.46 -12.75 13.71
C VAL A 141 9.93 -11.51 14.48
N ASP A 142 9.04 -10.93 15.31
CA ASP A 142 9.31 -9.80 16.20
C ASP A 142 10.01 -8.63 15.46
N ALA A 143 10.96 -7.95 16.11
CA ALA A 143 11.60 -6.75 15.57
C ALA A 143 12.35 -6.94 14.23
N ALA A 144 12.51 -8.17 13.75
CA ALA A 144 13.16 -8.43 12.47
C ALA A 144 12.31 -7.97 11.26
N MET A 145 10.97 -7.91 11.40
CA MET A 145 10.06 -7.49 10.32
C MET A 145 8.94 -6.58 10.84
N PRO A 146 9.23 -5.30 11.16
CA PRO A 146 8.23 -4.34 11.64
C PRO A 146 7.04 -4.14 10.71
N GLU A 147 7.26 -4.21 9.39
CA GLU A 147 6.22 -4.06 8.36
C GLU A 147 5.19 -5.19 8.42
N LEU A 148 5.65 -6.42 8.70
CA LEU A 148 4.77 -7.57 8.85
C LEU A 148 3.88 -7.40 10.10
N MET A 149 4.43 -6.87 11.20
CA MET A 149 3.66 -6.53 12.38
C MET A 149 2.60 -5.46 12.09
N LEU A 150 3.00 -4.36 11.46
CA LEU A 150 2.06 -3.30 11.08
C LEU A 150 0.91 -3.85 10.25
N TRP A 151 1.22 -4.60 9.19
CA TRP A 151 0.21 -5.09 8.26
C TRP A 151 -0.71 -6.15 8.88
N THR A 152 -0.17 -7.14 9.59
CA THR A 152 -0.96 -8.22 10.22
C THR A 152 -1.89 -7.70 11.31
N PHE A 153 -1.40 -6.82 12.19
CA PHE A 153 -2.23 -6.23 13.25
C PHE A 153 -3.32 -5.34 12.67
N ARG A 154 -2.96 -4.47 11.71
CA ARG A 154 -3.92 -3.61 11.02
C ARG A 154 -5.08 -4.42 10.44
N ARG A 155 -4.78 -5.49 9.70
CA ARG A 155 -5.82 -6.34 9.08
C ARG A 155 -6.77 -6.95 10.11
N LEU A 156 -6.24 -7.49 11.21
CA LEU A 156 -7.08 -8.05 12.26
C LEU A 156 -7.91 -6.97 12.97
N ILE A 157 -7.34 -5.81 13.29
CA ILE A 157 -8.04 -4.69 13.95
C ILE A 157 -9.17 -4.15 13.06
N GLU A 158 -8.92 -4.00 11.75
CA GLU A 158 -9.92 -3.54 10.78
C GLU A 158 -11.07 -4.54 10.61
N PHE A 159 -10.77 -5.84 10.70
CA PHE A 159 -11.75 -6.92 10.56
C PHE A 159 -12.64 -7.09 11.79
N LEU A 160 -12.07 -6.96 12.99
CA LEU A 160 -12.79 -7.16 14.24
C LEU A 160 -13.85 -6.08 14.49
N ALA A 161 -14.97 -6.49 15.10
CA ALA A 161 -15.95 -5.54 15.62
C ALA A 161 -15.35 -4.69 16.75
N PRO A 162 -15.82 -3.44 16.95
CA PRO A 162 -15.31 -2.57 18.00
C PRO A 162 -15.47 -3.21 19.39
N SER A 163 -14.35 -3.47 20.05
CA SER A 163 -14.30 -4.21 21.32
C SER A 163 -13.07 -3.83 22.14
N GLU A 164 -13.04 -4.25 23.41
CA GLU A 164 -11.83 -4.13 24.23
C GLU A 164 -10.65 -4.91 23.62
N GLU A 165 -10.95 -6.02 22.93
CA GLU A 165 -9.93 -6.81 22.24
C GLU A 165 -9.32 -6.05 21.06
N SER A 166 -10.13 -5.43 20.20
CA SER A 166 -9.62 -4.65 19.07
C SER A 166 -8.77 -3.47 19.54
N ILE A 167 -9.13 -2.84 20.67
CA ILE A 167 -8.29 -1.82 21.31
C ILE A 167 -6.99 -2.40 21.82
N THR A 168 -7.04 -3.52 22.53
CA THR A 168 -5.83 -4.16 23.09
C THR A 168 -4.83 -4.51 22.00
N LEU A 169 -5.32 -5.05 20.86
CA LEU A 169 -4.49 -5.30 19.69
C LEU A 169 -3.88 -4.03 19.11
N ALA A 170 -4.66 -2.94 19.03
CA ALA A 170 -4.18 -1.68 18.50
C ALA A 170 -3.15 -1.00 19.42
N GLN A 171 -3.33 -1.12 20.74
CA GLN A 171 -2.35 -0.69 21.74
C GLN A 171 -1.05 -1.50 21.65
N GLU A 172 -1.15 -2.82 21.44
CA GLU A 172 0.03 -3.66 21.23
C GLU A 172 0.78 -3.28 19.95
N LEU A 173 0.07 -3.01 18.86
CA LEU A 173 0.66 -2.49 17.62
C LEU A 173 1.40 -1.17 17.87
N ALA A 174 0.75 -0.22 18.54
CA ALA A 174 1.32 1.08 18.89
C ALA A 174 2.56 0.93 19.78
N ALA A 175 2.48 0.13 20.84
CA ALA A 175 3.62 -0.11 21.72
C ALA A 175 4.82 -0.71 20.97
N ASN A 176 4.57 -1.62 20.02
CA ASN A 176 5.65 -2.21 19.22
C ASN A 176 6.32 -1.21 18.28
N LEU A 177 5.57 -0.32 17.64
CA LEU A 177 6.10 0.53 16.57
C LEU A 177 6.43 1.97 16.99
N ILE A 178 5.93 2.41 18.15
CA ILE A 178 6.16 3.75 18.70
C ILE A 178 7.18 3.70 19.84
N GLU A 179 7.08 2.72 20.75
CA GLU A 179 7.85 2.74 22.00
C GLU A 179 9.19 1.98 21.90
N ARG A 180 9.30 1.00 21.00
CA ARG A 180 10.51 0.17 20.85
C ARG A 180 11.52 0.82 19.90
N GLU A 181 12.68 1.19 20.44
CA GLU A 181 13.75 1.88 19.70
C GLU A 181 14.21 1.08 18.46
N GLU A 182 14.31 -0.24 18.56
CA GLU A 182 14.77 -1.10 17.47
C GLU A 182 13.75 -1.24 16.31
N MET A 183 12.49 -0.89 16.56
CA MET A 183 11.40 -0.96 15.57
C MET A 183 10.96 0.41 15.08
N TYR A 184 11.33 1.46 15.81
CA TYR A 184 10.85 2.81 15.58
C TYR A 184 11.25 3.31 14.18
N HIS A 185 10.24 3.77 13.46
CA HIS A 185 10.40 4.57 12.26
C HIS A 185 9.23 5.54 12.22
N PRO A 186 9.45 6.84 12.03
CA PRO A 186 8.40 7.86 12.21
C PRO A 186 7.17 7.60 11.32
N MET A 187 7.36 7.16 10.07
CA MET A 187 6.22 6.78 9.21
C MET A 187 5.43 5.56 9.74
N ARG A 188 6.11 4.53 10.27
CA ARG A 188 5.43 3.33 10.80
C ARG A 188 4.74 3.65 12.13
N ALA A 189 5.38 4.47 12.95
CA ALA A 189 4.84 4.94 14.23
C ALA A 189 3.58 5.79 14.01
N GLY A 190 3.59 6.69 13.02
CA GLY A 190 2.41 7.47 12.62
C GLY A 190 1.26 6.59 12.13
N ASP A 191 1.54 5.59 11.27
CA ASP A 191 0.51 4.65 10.78
C ASP A 191 -0.07 3.78 11.93
N ALA A 192 0.79 3.30 12.83
CA ALA A 192 0.36 2.58 14.03
C ALA A 192 -0.52 3.45 14.94
N ALA A 193 -0.14 4.70 15.17
CA ALA A 193 -0.91 5.66 15.96
C ALA A 193 -2.27 5.97 15.32
N PHE A 194 -2.32 6.11 13.99
CA PHE A 194 -3.56 6.28 13.23
C PHE A 194 -4.52 5.10 13.48
N HIS A 195 -4.05 3.87 13.29
CA HIS A 195 -4.89 2.69 13.47
C HIS A 195 -5.33 2.47 14.92
N TRP A 196 -4.48 2.82 15.90
CA TRP A 196 -4.88 2.84 17.31
C TRP A 196 -5.99 3.87 17.58
N ALA A 197 -5.85 5.10 17.08
CA ALA A 197 -6.86 6.13 17.23
C ALA A 197 -8.20 5.72 16.60
N VAL A 198 -8.19 5.14 15.40
CA VAL A 198 -9.41 4.65 14.73
C VAL A 198 -10.10 3.56 15.56
N ALA A 199 -9.34 2.61 16.13
CA ALA A 199 -9.90 1.55 16.97
C ALA A 199 -10.56 2.11 18.24
N GLU A 200 -9.93 3.09 18.89
CA GLU A 200 -10.46 3.76 20.09
C GLU A 200 -11.73 4.57 19.77
N LEU A 201 -11.75 5.29 18.65
CA LEU A 201 -12.91 6.07 18.21
C LEU A 201 -14.11 5.16 17.90
N LYS A 202 -13.90 4.09 17.12
CA LYS A 202 -14.95 3.09 16.83
C LYS A 202 -15.51 2.46 18.10
N PHE A 203 -14.66 2.15 19.08
CA PHE A 203 -15.15 1.62 20.35
C PHE A 203 -15.89 2.68 21.18
N ALA A 204 -15.48 3.95 21.12
CA ALA A 204 -16.15 5.04 21.83
C ALA A 204 -17.59 5.28 21.35
N GLU A 205 -17.92 4.97 20.10
CA GLU A 205 -19.30 5.00 19.57
C GLU A 205 -20.24 4.09 20.37
N VAL A 206 -19.76 2.90 20.77
CA VAL A 206 -20.52 1.93 21.57
C VAL A 206 -20.32 2.12 23.08
N ALA A 207 -19.19 2.71 23.49
CA ALA A 207 -18.81 2.94 24.88
C ALA A 207 -18.61 4.44 25.18
N ARG A 208 -19.71 5.18 25.31
CA ARG A 208 -19.70 6.66 25.43
C ARG A 208 -18.76 7.27 26.47
N HIS A 209 -18.45 6.55 27.55
CA HIS A 209 -17.53 7.02 28.58
C HIS A 209 -16.06 7.08 28.10
N ARG A 210 -15.75 6.49 26.94
CA ARG A 210 -14.41 6.48 26.32
C ARG A 210 -14.21 7.63 25.33
N VAL A 211 -15.25 8.37 24.95
CA VAL A 211 -15.20 9.41 23.90
C VAL A 211 -14.10 10.43 24.15
N ASP A 212 -14.07 11.03 25.35
CA ASP A 212 -13.08 12.06 25.66
C ASP A 212 -11.65 11.50 25.64
N HIS A 213 -11.44 10.26 26.09
CA HIS A 213 -10.14 9.61 26.03
C HIS A 213 -9.71 9.33 24.58
N ALA A 214 -10.61 8.80 23.76
CA ALA A 214 -10.34 8.49 22.36
C ALA A 214 -9.97 9.76 21.56
N ILE A 215 -10.66 10.87 21.82
CA ILE A 215 -10.44 12.14 21.10
C ILE A 215 -9.23 12.90 21.65
N GLU A 216 -9.25 13.24 22.93
CA GLU A 216 -8.26 14.16 23.53
C GLU A 216 -6.95 13.46 23.86
N GLY A 217 -7.00 12.16 24.13
CA GLY A 217 -5.82 11.36 24.44
C GLY A 217 -5.17 10.76 23.20
N VAL A 218 -5.93 9.96 22.44
CA VAL A 218 -5.36 9.11 21.39
C VAL A 218 -5.38 9.79 20.02
N ALA A 219 -6.52 10.30 19.58
CA ALA A 219 -6.65 10.88 18.24
C ALA A 219 -5.81 12.14 18.05
N ARG A 220 -5.78 13.04 19.04
CA ARG A 220 -4.94 14.24 18.96
C ARG A 220 -3.46 13.91 18.88
N GLN A 221 -2.98 12.96 19.68
CA GLN A 221 -1.59 12.50 19.63
C GLN A 221 -1.25 11.90 18.26
N ALA A 222 -2.14 11.07 17.70
CA ALA A 222 -1.93 10.50 16.37
C ALA A 222 -1.87 11.58 15.28
N ILE A 223 -2.73 12.61 15.34
CA ILE A 223 -2.70 13.74 14.40
C ILE A 223 -1.36 14.48 14.49
N GLU A 224 -0.87 14.78 15.69
CA GLU A 224 0.43 15.44 15.89
C GLU A 224 1.57 14.62 15.26
N MET A 225 1.58 13.30 15.47
CA MET A 225 2.58 12.41 14.86
C MET A 225 2.48 12.38 13.32
N LEU A 226 1.27 12.40 12.77
CA LEU A 226 1.04 12.41 11.31
C LEU A 226 1.46 13.73 10.67
N ASP A 227 1.22 14.85 11.35
CA ASP A 227 1.64 16.18 10.88
C ASP A 227 3.17 16.31 10.88
N GLU A 228 3.87 15.76 11.88
CA GLU A 228 5.34 15.73 11.94
C GLU A 228 5.98 15.04 10.73
N ILE A 229 5.29 14.05 10.14
CA ILE A 229 5.76 13.29 8.96
C ILE A 229 5.09 13.74 7.65
N CYS A 230 4.38 14.86 7.67
CA CYS A 230 3.68 15.42 6.51
C CYS A 230 2.57 14.53 5.92
N MET A 231 1.97 13.62 6.70
CA MET A 231 0.86 12.76 6.29
C MET A 231 -0.51 13.39 6.59
N HIS A 232 -0.73 14.60 6.08
CA HIS A 232 -1.92 15.41 6.40
C HIS A 232 -3.23 14.75 5.97
N ASP A 233 -3.26 14.03 4.85
CA ASP A 233 -4.45 13.30 4.40
C ASP A 233 -4.96 12.32 5.47
N SER A 234 -4.04 11.65 6.17
CA SER A 234 -4.37 10.72 7.26
C SER A 234 -4.80 11.47 8.51
N GLY A 235 -4.15 12.60 8.83
CA GLY A 235 -4.58 13.48 9.92
C GLY A 235 -6.00 14.01 9.72
N GLN A 236 -6.33 14.49 8.53
CA GLN A 236 -7.66 14.94 8.15
C GLN A 236 -8.69 13.81 8.20
N ALA A 237 -8.35 12.62 7.70
CA ALA A 237 -9.23 11.45 7.79
C ALA A 237 -9.56 11.13 9.25
N LEU A 238 -8.57 11.22 10.15
CA LEU A 238 -8.77 10.99 11.57
C LEU A 238 -9.63 12.09 12.22
N GLN A 239 -9.45 13.36 11.85
CA GLN A 239 -10.32 14.46 12.28
C GLN A 239 -11.78 14.26 11.86
N ARG A 240 -12.04 13.75 10.65
CA ARG A 240 -13.39 13.40 10.19
C ARG A 240 -13.98 12.25 11.02
N HIS A 241 -13.19 11.23 11.34
CA HIS A 241 -13.63 10.16 12.25
C HIS A 241 -13.95 10.67 13.66
N VAL A 242 -13.20 11.63 14.18
CA VAL A 242 -13.51 12.31 15.45
C VAL A 242 -14.87 13.02 15.35
N ALA A 243 -15.09 13.77 14.27
CA ALA A 243 -16.36 14.46 14.05
C ALA A 243 -17.55 13.49 14.00
N ASP A 244 -17.42 12.36 13.28
CA ASP A 244 -18.46 11.34 13.22
C ASP A 244 -18.74 10.70 14.58
N THR A 245 -17.69 10.39 15.34
CA THR A 245 -17.81 9.87 16.72
C THR A 245 -18.57 10.85 17.62
N LEU A 246 -18.26 12.15 17.53
CA LEU A 246 -18.93 13.21 18.28
C LEU A 246 -20.41 13.32 17.90
N ARG A 247 -20.76 13.24 16.62
CA ARG A 247 -22.16 13.21 16.14
C ARG A 247 -22.91 12.00 16.69
N CYS A 248 -22.30 10.82 16.68
CA CYS A 248 -22.88 9.60 17.23
C CYS A 248 -23.27 9.72 18.72
N VAL A 249 -22.57 10.58 19.48
CA VAL A 249 -22.87 10.86 20.90
C VAL A 249 -23.63 12.16 21.15
N GLY A 250 -24.04 12.87 20.09
CA GLY A 250 -24.87 14.08 20.14
C GLY A 250 -24.11 15.37 20.47
N ARG A 251 -22.80 15.43 20.16
CA ARG A 251 -21.92 16.60 20.36
C ARG A 251 -21.69 17.35 19.05
N ASP A 252 -22.78 17.72 18.37
CA ASP A 252 -22.76 18.24 16.99
C ASP A 252 -21.91 19.51 16.82
N VAL A 253 -21.94 20.43 17.81
CA VAL A 253 -21.16 21.68 17.75
C VAL A 253 -19.66 21.42 17.72
N GLU A 254 -19.19 20.43 18.48
CA GLU A 254 -17.78 20.05 18.50
C GLU A 254 -17.42 19.28 17.23
N ALA A 255 -18.31 18.41 16.77
CA ALA A 255 -18.14 17.70 15.51
C ALA A 255 -17.95 18.66 14.33
N ASP A 256 -18.74 19.74 14.26
CA ASP A 256 -18.64 20.74 13.21
C ASP A 256 -17.31 21.50 13.25
N GLN A 257 -16.72 21.70 14.44
CA GLN A 257 -15.39 22.29 14.56
C GLN A 257 -14.32 21.35 14.01
N TRP A 258 -14.33 20.08 14.41
CA TRP A 258 -13.38 19.08 13.92
C TRP A 258 -13.49 18.87 12.40
N GLN A 259 -14.71 18.83 11.87
CA GLN A 259 -14.96 18.76 10.43
C GLN A 259 -14.41 19.99 9.71
N ALA A 260 -14.68 21.19 10.24
CA ALA A 260 -14.18 22.42 9.64
C ALA A 260 -12.65 22.50 9.63
N GLU A 261 -11.97 22.00 10.66
CA GLU A 261 -10.50 21.89 10.67
C GLU A 261 -9.99 20.92 9.59
N ALA A 262 -10.63 19.75 9.44
CA ALA A 262 -10.25 18.77 8.42
C ALA A 262 -10.40 19.32 7.00
N ASP A 263 -11.45 20.07 6.74
CA ASP A 263 -11.78 20.56 5.41
C ASP A 263 -11.01 21.83 5.00
N LYS A 264 -10.22 22.43 5.91
CA LYS A 264 -9.35 23.58 5.58
C LYS A 264 -8.34 23.29 4.46
N TYR A 265 -8.03 22.02 4.23
CA TYR A 265 -6.96 21.58 3.34
C TYR A 265 -7.47 20.62 2.25
N GLU A 266 -8.76 20.67 1.88
CA GLU A 266 -9.39 19.79 0.87
C GLU A 266 -8.72 19.81 -0.52
N ASP A 267 -7.91 20.83 -0.83
CA ASP A 267 -7.18 20.98 -2.11
C ASP A 267 -5.71 20.51 -2.08
N TRP A 268 -5.28 19.79 -1.03
CA TRP A 268 -3.88 19.39 -0.87
C TRP A 268 -3.60 18.10 -1.64
N SER A 269 -2.94 18.23 -2.80
CA SER A 269 -2.34 17.07 -3.47
C SER A 269 -0.86 16.94 -3.08
N ALA A 270 -0.37 15.71 -2.95
CA ALA A 270 1.00 15.36 -2.55
C ALA A 270 2.13 15.99 -3.39
N PHE A 271 1.81 16.73 -4.46
CA PHE A 271 2.74 17.35 -5.40
C PHE A 271 2.65 18.89 -5.44
N MET A 272 1.93 19.52 -4.51
CA MET A 272 1.84 20.99 -4.44
C MET A 272 2.99 21.58 -3.62
N GLU A 273 3.74 22.52 -4.21
CA GLU A 273 4.83 23.30 -3.58
C GLU A 273 4.33 24.32 -2.53
N GLN A 274 3.50 23.91 -1.56
CA GLN A 274 3.00 24.83 -0.54
C GLN A 274 3.55 24.50 0.84
N GLN A 275 4.30 25.45 1.39
CA GLN A 275 4.82 25.41 2.76
C GLN A 275 3.67 25.49 3.76
N ILE A 276 3.59 24.49 4.61
CA ILE A 276 2.85 24.60 5.86
C ILE A 276 3.68 25.51 6.77
N PRO A 277 3.12 26.57 7.34
CA PRO A 277 3.86 27.44 8.25
C PRO A 277 4.49 26.62 9.40
N GLY A 278 5.80 26.39 9.34
CA GLY A 278 6.55 25.65 10.37
C GLY A 278 7.02 24.24 9.99
N HIS A 279 6.72 23.72 8.79
CA HIS A 279 7.18 22.39 8.36
C HIS A 279 8.13 22.43 7.16
N VAL A 280 9.05 21.46 7.12
CA VAL A 280 10.02 21.25 6.04
C VAL A 280 9.56 20.01 5.27
N HIS A 281 9.27 20.13 3.98
CA HIS A 281 8.89 18.98 3.16
C HIS A 281 10.08 18.06 2.92
N LEU A 282 9.85 16.74 2.82
CA LEU A 282 10.91 15.77 2.52
C LEU A 282 11.61 16.07 1.17
N TRP A 283 10.88 16.66 0.22
CA TRP A 283 11.40 17.12 -1.08
C TRP A 283 12.21 18.43 -1.01
N ASP A 284 12.08 19.20 0.07
CA ASP A 284 12.87 20.41 0.33
C ASP A 284 14.27 20.09 0.88
N ILE A 285 14.54 18.83 1.24
CA ILE A 285 15.88 18.35 1.56
C ILE A 285 16.67 18.22 0.25
N ARG A 286 17.22 19.34 -0.23
CA ARG A 286 18.31 19.31 -1.20
C ARG A 286 19.47 18.55 -0.57
N ILE A 287 19.73 17.32 -1.03
CA ILE A 287 21.00 16.66 -0.79
C ILE A 287 22.05 17.48 -1.53
N ASP A 288 22.69 18.39 -0.81
CA ASP A 288 23.78 19.20 -1.34
C ASP A 288 25.03 18.31 -1.46
N LEU A 289 25.12 17.54 -2.55
CA LEU A 289 26.31 16.73 -2.90
C LEU A 289 27.50 17.59 -3.35
N SER A 290 27.48 18.90 -3.14
CA SER A 290 28.54 19.81 -3.57
C SER A 290 29.66 20.03 -2.54
N ALA A 291 29.54 19.51 -1.31
CA ALA A 291 30.60 19.59 -0.30
C ALA A 291 31.61 18.43 -0.42
N GLY A 292 32.31 18.32 -1.56
CA GLY A 292 33.28 17.25 -1.78
C GLY A 292 34.31 17.49 -2.88
N ALA A 293 34.47 18.71 -3.36
CA ALA A 293 35.53 19.05 -4.31
C ALA A 293 36.10 20.45 -4.02
N GLY A 294 37.18 20.48 -3.25
CA GLY A 294 37.94 21.70 -3.00
C GLY A 294 38.76 21.63 -1.72
N ASP A 295 39.92 20.99 -1.78
CA ASP A 295 41.19 21.69 -1.58
C ASP A 295 42.37 20.71 -1.79
N GLU A 296 43.21 21.07 -2.77
CA GLU A 296 44.61 20.63 -2.89
C GLU A 296 45.47 21.20 -1.75
#